data_AF-A0A1U7Y3R3-F1
#
_entry.id   AF-A0A1U7Y3R3-F1
#
_cell.length_a   1.000
_cell.length_b   1.000
_cell.length_c   1.000
_cell.angle_alpha   90.00
_cell.angle_beta   90.00
_cell.angle_gamma   90.00
#
_symmetry.space_group_name_H-M   'P 1'
#
loop_
_entity.id
_entity.type
_entity.pdbx_description
1 polymer ?
#
loop_
_entity_poly.entity_id
_entity_poly.type
_entity_poly.pdbx_seq_one_letter_code
_entity_poly.pdbx_strand_id
1 'polypeptide(L)'
;MGLHQGSVLSLFVFALVMDTLTNHIQGEVPWCMLFANDIVLIDESRAGANERLEVWRQVLESKGFKLSRTKKEYLECKFSVKPGEAGVDVRLESHVIPSRDSFKYLGLVIHGRVEIDEDVTHRIGVGWIK
;
A
#
# COMPACT_ATOMS: atom_id res chain seq x y z
N MET A 1 15.50 -18.10 -9.96
CA MET A 1 14.64 -19.27 -9.60
C MET A 1 13.22 -18.76 -9.46
N GLY A 2 12.28 -19.28 -10.25
CA GLY A 2 10.88 -18.83 -10.26
C GLY A 2 9.97 -19.92 -9.70
N LEU A 3 9.02 -19.53 -8.84
CA LEU A 3 8.02 -20.42 -8.26
C LEU A 3 6.84 -20.57 -9.24
N HIS A 4 6.28 -21.78 -9.37
CA HIS A 4 5.24 -22.09 -10.35
C HIS A 4 3.98 -21.23 -10.12
N GLN A 5 3.62 -20.42 -11.12
CA GLN A 5 2.43 -19.58 -11.10
C GLN A 5 1.17 -20.48 -11.10
N GLY A 6 0.36 -20.43 -10.04
CA GLY A 6 -0.92 -21.16 -9.95
C GLY A 6 -1.09 -22.09 -8.73
N SER A 7 -0.09 -22.23 -7.86
CA SER A 7 -0.23 -23.00 -6.62
C SER A 7 -0.48 -22.10 -5.42
N VAL A 8 -1.46 -22.42 -4.58
CA VAL A 8 -1.70 -21.75 -3.29
C VAL A 8 -0.48 -21.89 -2.36
N LEU A 9 0.25 -23.00 -2.47
CA LEU A 9 1.50 -23.23 -1.73
C LEU A 9 2.60 -22.23 -2.11
N SER A 10 2.61 -21.78 -3.37
CA SER A 10 3.57 -20.81 -3.89
C SER A 10 3.43 -19.45 -3.17
N LEU A 11 2.19 -18.99 -3.01
CA LEU A 11 1.87 -17.76 -2.29
C LEU A 11 2.15 -17.86 -0.80
N PHE A 12 1.86 -19.01 -0.18
CA PHE A 12 2.13 -19.22 1.25
C PHE A 12 3.63 -19.19 1.56
N VAL A 13 4.45 -19.90 0.78
CA VAL A 13 5.91 -19.87 0.92
C VAL A 13 6.45 -18.47 0.65
N PHE A 14 5.92 -17.77 -0.36
CA PHE A 14 6.30 -16.39 -0.64
C PHE A 14 6.00 -15.46 0.55
N ALA A 15 4.82 -15.57 1.16
CA ALA A 15 4.45 -14.79 2.33
C ALA A 15 5.39 -15.03 3.52
N LEU A 16 5.75 -16.28 3.82
CA LEU A 16 6.69 -16.62 4.90
C LEU A 16 8.09 -16.05 4.66
N VAL A 17 8.57 -16.10 3.41
CA VAL A 17 9.86 -15.52 3.04
C VAL A 17 9.83 -14.01 3.20
N MET A 18 8.78 -13.35 2.67
CA MET A 18 8.62 -11.90 2.81
C MET A 18 8.54 -11.48 4.26
N ASP A 19 7.80 -12.22 5.09
CA ASP A 19 7.69 -11.97 6.53
C ASP A 19 9.05 -12.03 7.21
N THR A 20 9.79 -13.13 6.99
CA THR A 20 11.13 -13.31 7.57
C THR A 20 12.11 -12.21 7.14
N LEU A 21 12.05 -11.79 5.88
CA LEU A 21 12.96 -10.78 5.32
C LEU A 21 12.65 -9.36 5.80
N THR A 22 11.40 -9.08 6.15
CA THR A 22 10.90 -7.72 6.43
C THR A 22 10.43 -7.51 7.87
N ASN A 23 10.43 -8.55 8.73
CA ASN A 23 9.95 -8.49 10.11
C ASN A 23 10.46 -7.29 10.93
N HIS A 24 11.71 -6.87 10.73
CA HIS A 24 12.37 -5.79 11.45
C HIS A 24 11.94 -4.38 10.99
N ILE A 25 11.26 -4.26 9.85
CA ILE A 25 10.72 -3.01 9.30
C ILE A 25 9.20 -3.01 9.16
N GLN A 26 8.54 -4.13 9.45
CA GLN A 26 7.10 -4.20 9.49
C GLN A 26 6.57 -3.33 10.64
N GLY A 27 5.60 -2.47 10.31
CA GLY A 27 4.79 -1.77 11.31
C GLY A 27 3.56 -2.60 11.68
N GLU A 28 2.92 -2.23 12.78
CA GLU A 28 1.63 -2.80 13.17
C GLU A 28 0.53 -2.45 12.14
N VAL A 29 -0.51 -3.27 12.06
CA VAL A 29 -1.70 -2.95 11.24
C VAL A 29 -2.40 -1.73 11.84
N PRO A 30 -2.77 -0.71 11.04
CA PRO A 30 -2.77 -0.65 9.57
C PRO A 30 -1.52 0.02 8.95
N TRP A 31 -0.52 0.42 9.73
CA TRP A 31 0.66 1.18 9.29
C TRP A 31 1.53 0.45 8.25
N CYS A 32 1.50 -0.88 8.26
CA CYS A 32 2.15 -1.71 7.25
C CYS A 32 1.30 -2.94 6.97
N MET A 33 1.03 -3.24 5.70
CA MET A 33 0.34 -4.46 5.29
C MET A 33 1.07 -5.09 4.10
N LEU A 34 1.30 -6.40 4.17
CA LEU A 34 1.87 -7.21 3.11
C LEU A 34 0.83 -8.22 2.64
N PHE A 35 0.52 -8.23 1.34
CA PHE A 35 -0.36 -9.23 0.77
C PHE A 35 0.12 -9.66 -0.61
N ALA A 36 0.41 -10.95 -0.76
CA ALA A 36 1.01 -11.49 -1.97
C ALA A 36 2.19 -10.61 -2.41
N ASN A 37 2.07 -9.93 -3.55
CA ASN A 37 3.13 -9.11 -4.15
C ASN A 37 3.00 -7.61 -3.84
N ASP A 38 2.02 -7.20 -3.04
CA ASP A 38 1.70 -5.81 -2.76
C ASP A 38 2.07 -5.44 -1.32
N ILE A 39 2.61 -4.23 -1.17
CA ILE A 39 3.02 -3.63 0.11
C ILE A 39 2.28 -2.32 0.26
N VAL A 40 1.56 -2.17 1.37
CA VAL A 40 0.86 -0.92 1.72
C VAL A 40 1.55 -0.31 2.93
N LEU A 41 1.97 0.94 2.77
CA LEU A 41 2.59 1.74 3.82
C LEU A 41 1.69 2.93 4.11
N ILE A 42 1.39 3.15 5.39
CA ILE A 42 0.58 4.27 5.85
C ILE A 42 1.43 5.11 6.80
N ASP A 43 1.28 6.43 6.70
CA ASP A 43 1.89 7.40 7.59
C ASP A 43 0.94 8.59 7.75
N GLU A 44 1.12 9.38 8.81
CA GLU A 44 0.33 10.59 9.07
C GLU A 44 0.79 11.78 8.21
N SER A 45 2.01 11.72 7.66
CA SER A 45 2.66 12.78 6.91
C SER A 45 3.24 12.28 5.58
N ARG A 46 3.37 13.18 4.59
CA ARG A 46 4.04 12.82 3.32
C ARG A 46 5.53 12.61 3.55
N ALA A 47 6.14 13.36 4.46
CA ALA A 47 7.52 13.18 4.88
C ALA A 47 7.77 11.78 5.49
N GLY A 48 6.95 11.35 6.45
CA GLY A 48 7.06 10.02 7.06
C GLY A 48 6.75 8.89 6.08
N ALA A 49 5.76 9.09 5.19
CA ALA A 49 5.51 8.14 4.10
C ALA A 49 6.73 7.96 3.18
N ASN A 50 7.42 9.06 2.84
CA ASN A 50 8.66 9.02 2.05
C ASN A 50 9.79 8.29 2.78
N GLU A 51 9.99 8.58 4.07
CA GLU A 51 11.00 7.91 4.88
C GLU A 51 10.76 6.39 4.93
N ARG A 52 9.53 5.99 5.27
CA ARG A 52 9.15 4.57 5.29
C ARG A 52 9.34 3.93 3.94
N LEU A 53 8.89 4.57 2.86
CA LEU A 53 9.02 4.03 1.52
C LEU A 53 10.48 3.78 1.12
N GLU A 54 11.39 4.68 1.50
CA GLU A 54 12.82 4.57 1.21
C GLU A 54 13.50 3.48 2.05
N VAL A 55 13.14 3.35 3.34
CA VAL A 55 13.57 2.23 4.19
C VAL A 55 13.15 0.88 3.58
N TRP A 56 11.89 0.77 3.17
CA TRP A 56 11.36 -0.43 2.52
C TRP A 56 12.07 -0.75 1.22
N ARG A 57 12.36 0.25 0.39
CA ARG A 57 13.13 0.09 -0.84
C ARG A 57 14.52 -0.49 -0.56
N GLN A 58 15.26 0.11 0.36
CA GLN A 58 16.63 -0.31 0.68
C GLN A 58 16.67 -1.74 1.23
N VAL A 59 15.78 -2.10 2.15
CA VAL A 59 15.71 -3.45 2.69
C VAL A 59 15.40 -4.46 1.59
N LEU A 60 14.36 -4.21 0.78
CA LEU A 60 13.98 -5.15 -0.28
C LEU A 60 15.08 -5.31 -1.34
N GLU A 61 15.70 -4.23 -1.77
CA GLU A 61 16.81 -4.27 -2.71
C GLU A 61 18.05 -4.97 -2.16
N SER A 62 18.35 -4.80 -0.86
CA SER A 62 19.43 -5.54 -0.19
C SER A 62 19.20 -7.06 -0.19
N LYS A 63 17.94 -7.50 -0.31
CA LYS A 63 17.54 -8.92 -0.41
C LYS A 63 17.32 -9.38 -1.85
N GLY A 64 17.64 -8.55 -2.84
CA GLY A 64 17.53 -8.86 -4.27
C GLY A 64 16.13 -8.68 -4.86
N PHE A 65 15.20 -8.06 -4.12
CA PHE A 65 13.88 -7.68 -4.63
C PHE A 65 13.94 -6.32 -5.31
N LYS A 66 13.01 -6.06 -6.24
CA LYS A 66 12.92 -4.78 -6.93
C LYS A 66 11.51 -4.25 -6.87
N LEU A 67 11.36 -3.02 -6.41
CA LEU A 67 10.07 -2.36 -6.40
C LEU A 67 9.72 -1.84 -7.81
N SER A 68 8.52 -2.15 -8.30
CA SER A 68 8.05 -1.65 -9.60
C SER A 68 7.95 -0.13 -9.61
N ARG A 69 8.58 0.57 -10.56
CA ARG A 69 8.48 2.04 -10.66
C ARG A 69 7.15 2.52 -11.25
N THR A 70 6.46 1.68 -12.01
CA THR A 70 5.24 2.04 -12.75
C THR A 70 3.94 1.67 -12.04
N LYS A 71 4.01 0.77 -11.04
CA LYS A 71 2.83 0.28 -10.30
C LYS A 71 2.65 0.93 -8.93
N LYS A 72 3.46 1.94 -8.61
CA LYS A 72 3.35 2.66 -7.34
C LYS A 72 2.39 3.81 -7.50
N GLU A 73 1.56 3.98 -6.50
CA GLU A 73 0.57 5.03 -6.40
C GLU A 73 0.48 5.41 -4.92
N TYR A 74 0.04 6.63 -4.61
CA TYR A 74 -0.29 7.01 -3.23
C TYR A 74 -1.67 7.66 -3.17
N LEU A 75 -2.32 7.57 -2.02
CA LEU A 75 -3.60 8.19 -1.71
C LEU A 75 -3.42 9.05 -0.48
N GLU A 76 -3.81 10.32 -0.57
CA GLU A 76 -3.84 11.20 0.60
C GLU A 76 -5.23 11.17 1.21
N CYS A 77 -5.32 10.68 2.45
CA CYS A 77 -6.58 10.66 3.18
C CYS A 77 -6.70 11.89 4.07
N LYS A 78 -7.70 12.74 3.81
CA LYS A 78 -7.96 13.95 4.60
C LYS A 78 -8.76 13.62 5.87
N PHE A 79 -8.20 12.76 6.73
CA PHE A 79 -8.81 12.41 8.01
C PHE A 79 -8.72 13.53 9.04
N SER A 80 -7.82 14.51 8.84
CA SER A 80 -7.66 15.66 9.72
C SER A 80 -7.85 16.99 8.99
N VAL A 81 -8.23 18.04 9.74
CA VAL A 81 -8.46 19.41 9.25
C VAL A 81 -7.13 20.13 8.92
N LYS A 82 -5.98 19.51 9.20
CA LYS A 82 -4.67 20.14 8.94
C LYS A 82 -4.50 20.38 7.43
N PRO A 83 -4.07 21.58 7.02
CA PRO A 83 -3.69 21.80 5.63
C PRO A 83 -2.64 20.76 5.24
N GLY A 84 -2.82 20.11 4.09
CA GLY A 84 -1.81 19.17 3.57
C GLY A 84 -0.46 19.87 3.44
N GLU A 85 0.63 19.09 3.55
CA GLU A 85 2.00 19.60 3.44
C GLU A 85 2.23 20.18 2.04
N ALA A 86 1.96 21.48 1.89
CA ALA A 86 2.13 22.19 0.64
C ALA A 86 3.61 22.15 0.25
N GLY A 87 3.91 21.51 -0.88
CA GLY A 87 5.26 21.44 -1.44
C GLY A 87 6.04 20.15 -1.15
N VAL A 88 5.49 19.18 -0.41
CA VAL A 88 6.11 17.85 -0.24
C VAL A 88 5.43 16.85 -1.15
N ASP A 89 6.14 16.38 -2.18
CA ASP A 89 5.70 15.27 -3.02
C ASP A 89 6.10 13.93 -2.41
N VAL A 90 5.28 12.90 -2.61
CA VAL A 90 5.71 11.52 -2.35
C VAL A 90 6.60 11.04 -3.50
N ARG A 91 7.82 10.60 -3.19
CA ARG A 91 8.86 10.25 -4.17
C ARG A 91 9.55 8.95 -3.82
N LEU A 92 10.03 8.26 -4.86
CA LEU A 92 10.93 7.13 -4.74
C LEU A 92 12.16 7.33 -5.61
N GLU A 93 13.36 7.29 -5.03
CA GLU A 93 14.65 7.46 -5.73
C GLU A 93 14.79 8.75 -6.57
N SER A 94 13.83 9.69 -6.49
CA SER A 94 13.62 10.94 -7.26
C SER A 94 12.34 11.00 -8.11
N HIS A 95 11.66 9.87 -8.35
CA HIS A 95 10.44 9.83 -9.16
C HIS A 95 9.23 10.18 -8.31
N VAL A 96 8.46 11.17 -8.74
CA VAL A 96 7.18 11.51 -8.12
C VAL A 96 6.19 10.37 -8.35
N ILE A 97 5.62 9.87 -7.27
CA ILE A 97 4.58 8.84 -7.32
C ILE A 97 3.26 9.53 -7.68
N PRO A 98 2.46 8.99 -8.60
CA PRO A 98 1.15 9.56 -8.91
C PRO A 98 0.22 9.50 -7.69
N SER A 99 -0.40 10.63 -7.37
CA SER A 99 -1.51 10.69 -6.42
C SER A 99 -2.78 10.16 -7.06
N ARG A 100 -3.56 9.40 -6.30
CA ARG A 100 -4.90 8.92 -6.69
C ARG A 100 -5.92 9.47 -5.70
N ASP A 101 -7.16 9.63 -6.16
CA ASP A 101 -8.31 9.98 -5.32
C ASP A 101 -8.94 8.74 -4.64
N SER A 102 -8.66 7.55 -5.19
CA SER A 102 -9.11 6.28 -4.63
C SER A 102 -8.18 5.11 -4.96
N PHE A 103 -8.23 4.09 -4.11
CA PHE A 103 -7.55 2.81 -4.30
C PHE A 103 -8.50 1.65 -4.35
N LYS A 104 -8.30 0.74 -5.31
CA LYS A 104 -8.92 -0.58 -5.27
C LYS A 104 -7.93 -1.58 -4.68
N TYR A 105 -8.19 -2.06 -3.48
CA TYR A 105 -7.35 -3.05 -2.80
C TYR A 105 -8.21 -4.21 -2.30
N LEU A 106 -7.92 -5.44 -2.76
CA LEU A 106 -8.64 -6.66 -2.36
C LEU A 106 -10.18 -6.59 -2.50
N GLY A 107 -10.65 -5.86 -3.51
CA GLY A 107 -12.09 -5.68 -3.77
C GLY A 107 -12.75 -4.58 -2.94
N LEU A 108 -12.02 -3.92 -2.03
CA LEU A 108 -12.43 -2.69 -1.37
C LEU A 108 -12.01 -1.48 -2.22
N VAL A 109 -12.85 -0.44 -2.24
CA VAL A 109 -12.48 0.87 -2.79
C VAL A 109 -12.28 1.84 -1.62
N ILE A 110 -11.05 2.30 -1.44
CA ILE A 110 -10.66 3.25 -0.40
C ILE A 110 -10.62 4.63 -1.05
N HIS A 111 -11.43 5.57 -0.57
CA HIS A 111 -11.40 6.95 -1.02
C HIS A 111 -10.58 7.81 -0.04
N GLY A 112 -9.89 8.83 -0.56
CA GLY A 112 -9.14 9.78 0.27
C GLY A 112 -10.05 10.74 1.05
N ARG A 113 -11.35 10.74 0.76
CA ARG A 113 -12.38 11.46 1.51
C ARG A 113 -12.94 10.56 2.59
N VAL A 114 -13.40 11.16 3.69
CA VAL A 114 -14.18 10.51 4.75
C VAL A 114 -15.61 10.20 4.28
N GLU A 115 -15.79 9.77 3.03
CA GLU A 115 -17.07 9.33 2.50
C GLU A 115 -17.05 7.80 2.44
N ILE A 116 -17.21 7.19 3.62
CA ILE A 116 -17.53 5.77 3.73
C ILE A 116 -18.97 5.47 3.28
N ASP A 117 -19.80 6.51 3.17
CA ASP A 117 -21.22 6.41 2.83
C ASP A 117 -21.45 5.81 1.45
N GLU A 118 -20.61 6.15 0.47
CA GLU A 118 -20.71 5.63 -0.90
C GLU A 118 -20.33 4.13 -0.99
N ASP A 119 -19.27 3.69 -0.29
CA ASP A 119 -18.88 2.27 -0.24
C ASP A 119 -19.89 1.43 0.56
N VAL A 120 -20.41 1.98 1.66
CA VAL A 120 -21.49 1.35 2.44
C VAL A 120 -22.77 1.23 1.60
N THR A 121 -23.17 2.28 0.91
CA THR A 121 -24.36 2.29 0.03
C THR A 121 -24.19 1.32 -1.12
N HIS A 122 -23.02 1.27 -1.76
CA HIS A 122 -22.72 0.29 -2.80
C HIS A 122 -22.76 -1.15 -2.28
N ARG A 123 -22.14 -1.43 -1.13
CA ARG A 123 -22.16 -2.77 -0.51
C ARG A 123 -23.55 -3.22 -0.09
N ILE A 124 -24.36 -2.31 0.45
CA ILE A 124 -25.77 -2.57 0.76
C ILE A 124 -26.54 -2.82 -0.55
N GLY A 125 -26.37 -1.98 -1.58
CA GLY A 125 -27.03 -2.18 -2.87
C GLY A 125 -26.71 -3.53 -3.51
N VAL A 126 -25.43 -3.93 -3.53
CA VAL A 126 -24.99 -5.22 -4.11
C VAL A 126 -25.41 -6.41 -3.25
N GLY A 127 -25.52 -6.25 -1.93
CA GLY A 127 -25.95 -7.30 -1.01
C GLY A 127 -27.47 -7.50 -0.89
N TRP A 128 -28.27 -6.47 -1.19
CA TRP A 128 -29.72 -6.46 -1.02
C TRP A 128 -30.51 -6.45 -2.34
N ILE A 129 -29.87 -6.26 -3.50
CA ILE A 129 -30.47 -6.61 -4.79
C ILE A 129 -30.51 -8.14 -4.88
N LYS A 130 -31.68 -8.70 -4.56
CA LYS A 130 -32.12 -10.04 -4.95
C LYS A 130 -33.42 -9.92 -5.73
#